data_AF-A0A3R6BFU3-F1
#
_entry.id   AF-A0A3R6BFU3-F1
#
_cell.length_a   1.000
_cell.length_b   1.000
_cell.length_c   1.000
_cell.angle_alpha   90.00
_cell.angle_beta   90.00
_cell.angle_gamma   90.00
#
_symmetry.space_group_name_H-M   'P 1'
#
loop_
_entity.id
_entity.type
_entity.pdbx_description
1 polymer ?
#
loop_
_entity_poly.entity_id
_entity_poly.type
_entity_poly.pdbx_seq_one_letter_code
_entity_poly.pdbx_strand_id
1 'polypeptide(L)'
;MTGEQFIEKVREIKEISSIEWDVKGDNLNADEVRVKVVADNDEYNLLLGSPALHDSAATLLSDSWVERVSFILLVNKLMELQGRTERFDVNCDLNITDVVKFAIRCTRK
;
A
#
# COMPACT_ATOMS: atom_id res chain seq x y z
N MET A 1 3.46 -8.71 -13.01
CA MET A 1 4.36 -9.25 -11.97
C MET A 1 3.57 -10.26 -11.16
N THR A 2 4.13 -11.42 -10.83
CA THR A 2 3.46 -12.36 -9.93
C THR A 2 3.59 -11.89 -8.47
N GLY A 3 2.76 -12.43 -7.57
CA GLY A 3 2.85 -12.10 -6.14
C GLY A 3 4.20 -12.47 -5.51
N GLU A 4 4.80 -13.58 -5.93
CA GLU A 4 6.15 -14.00 -5.48
C GLU A 4 7.24 -13.02 -5.91
N GLN A 5 7.23 -12.61 -7.19
CA GLN A 5 8.14 -11.60 -7.71
C GLN A 5 8.01 -10.27 -6.97
N PHE A 6 6.78 -9.90 -6.59
CA PHE A 6 6.55 -8.70 -5.79
C PHE A 6 7.15 -8.82 -4.38
N ILE A 7 6.95 -9.96 -3.70
CA ILE A 7 7.51 -10.19 -2.35
C ILE A 7 9.04 -10.14 -2.37
N GLU A 8 9.68 -10.79 -3.35
CA GLU A 8 11.13 -10.73 -3.52
C GLU A 8 11.60 -9.30 -3.73
N LYS A 9 10.92 -8.57 -4.62
CA LYS A 9 11.24 -7.18 -4.90
C LYS A 9 11.11 -6.28 -3.66
N VAL A 10 10.05 -6.42 -2.86
CA VAL A 10 9.89 -5.65 -1.60
C VAL A 10 11.00 -5.97 -0.60
N ARG A 11 11.45 -7.21 -0.51
CA ARG A 11 12.56 -7.59 0.37
C ARG A 11 13.87 -6.93 -0.03
N GLU A 12 14.10 -6.80 -1.33
CA GLU A 12 15.30 -6.21 -1.91
C GLU A 12 15.38 -4.68 -1.79
N ILE A 13 14.25 -4.00 -1.54
CA ILE A 13 14.21 -2.54 -1.40
C ILE A 13 15.21 -2.07 -0.35
N LYS A 14 16.12 -1.17 -0.72
CA LYS A 14 17.12 -0.57 0.17
C LYS A 14 16.69 0.80 0.66
N GLU A 15 15.95 1.54 -0.15
CA GLU A 15 15.47 2.87 0.16
C GLU A 15 14.07 3.11 -0.42
N ILE A 16 13.18 3.70 0.38
CA ILE A 16 11.91 4.26 -0.09
C ILE A 16 12.00 5.77 0.00
N SER A 17 12.06 6.43 -1.15
CA SER A 17 12.28 7.87 -1.26
C SER A 17 10.99 8.69 -1.12
N SER A 18 9.87 8.17 -1.63
CA SER A 18 8.56 8.83 -1.49
C SER A 18 7.38 7.85 -1.52
N ILE A 19 6.28 8.26 -0.87
CA ILE A 19 4.96 7.67 -1.02
C ILE A 19 4.00 8.83 -1.31
N GLU A 20 3.47 8.85 -2.52
CA GLU A 20 2.55 9.85 -3.05
C GLU A 20 1.14 9.27 -3.16
N TRP A 21 0.15 10.11 -2.88
CA TRP A 21 -1.26 9.73 -2.87
C TRP A 21 -1.95 10.53 -3.97
N ASP A 22 -2.47 9.84 -4.97
CA ASP A 22 -3.30 10.39 -6.02
C ASP A 22 -4.74 9.92 -5.80
N VAL A 23 -5.59 10.83 -5.34
CA VAL A 23 -6.96 10.55 -4.93
C VAL A 23 -7.91 11.22 -5.92
N LYS A 24 -8.79 10.42 -6.53
CA LYS A 24 -9.85 10.91 -7.39
C LYS A 24 -11.15 11.00 -6.59
N GLY A 25 -11.70 12.20 -6.45
CA GLY A 25 -12.94 12.46 -5.71
C GLY A 25 -12.71 13.15 -4.37
N ASP A 26 -13.65 12.96 -3.43
CA ASP A 26 -13.51 13.49 -2.07
C ASP A 26 -12.55 12.59 -1.26
N ASN A 27 -11.62 13.18 -0.51
CA ASN A 27 -10.70 12.42 0.35
C ASN A 27 -11.42 11.53 1.38
N LEU A 28 -12.67 11.85 1.73
CA LEU A 28 -13.51 11.04 2.63
C LEU A 28 -14.33 9.97 1.89
N ASN A 29 -14.53 10.12 0.57
CA ASN A 29 -15.28 9.22 -0.31
C ASN A 29 -14.64 9.22 -1.70
N ALA A 30 -13.42 8.69 -1.77
CA ALA A 30 -12.67 8.65 -3.02
C ALA A 30 -13.27 7.62 -3.97
N ASP A 31 -13.25 7.87 -5.27
CA ASP A 31 -13.61 6.88 -6.29
C ASP A 31 -12.42 5.96 -6.60
N GLU A 32 -11.20 6.52 -6.57
CA GLU A 32 -9.93 5.82 -6.79
C GLU A 32 -8.87 6.43 -5.86
N VAL A 33 -8.13 5.58 -5.15
CA VAL A 33 -6.91 5.98 -4.46
C VAL A 33 -5.75 5.22 -5.07
N ARG A 34 -4.88 5.94 -5.76
CA ARG A 34 -3.63 5.42 -6.27
C ARG A 34 -2.49 5.86 -5.36
N VAL A 35 -1.74 4.89 -4.89
CA VAL A 35 -0.54 5.11 -4.08
C VAL A 35 0.67 4.81 -4.93
N LYS A 36 1.45 5.85 -5.19
CA LYS A 36 2.70 5.78 -5.91
C LYS A 36 3.84 5.73 -4.90
N VAL A 37 4.59 4.63 -4.91
CA VAL A 37 5.78 4.44 -4.08
C VAL A 37 6.99 4.54 -4.98
N VAL A 38 7.96 5.37 -4.62
CA VAL A 38 9.26 5.45 -5.29
C VAL A 38 10.29 4.82 -4.37
N ALA A 39 10.90 3.72 -4.81
CA ALA A 39 11.90 3.00 -4.04
C ALA A 39 13.05 2.52 -4.94
N ASP A 40 14.30 2.73 -4.51
CA ASP A 40 15.52 2.41 -5.28
C ASP A 40 15.55 2.95 -6.72
N ASN A 41 14.93 4.12 -6.97
CA ASN A 41 14.69 4.74 -8.28
C ASN A 41 13.66 4.02 -9.18
N ASP A 42 12.99 2.99 -8.67
CA ASP A 42 11.83 2.35 -9.31
C ASP A 42 10.53 2.94 -8.78
N GLU A 43 9.51 2.96 -9.64
CA GLU A 43 8.15 3.40 -9.32
C GLU A 43 7.19 2.22 -9.23
N TYR A 44 6.40 2.18 -8.16
CA TYR A 44 5.36 1.19 -7.91
C TYR A 44 4.03 1.92 -7.74
N ASN A 45 3.03 1.52 -8.51
CA ASN A 45 1.68 2.06 -8.39
C ASN A 45 0.78 0.97 -7.77
N LEU A 46 0.15 1.30 -6.64
CA LEU A 46 -0.82 0.47 -5.94
C LEU A 46 -2.19 1.14 -5.95
N LEU A 47 -3.25 0.35 -6.00
CA LEU A 47 -4.64 0.83 -5.92
C LEU A 47 -5.22 0.44 -4.55
N LEU A 48 -5.68 1.42 -3.75
CA LEU A 48 -6.13 1.20 -2.35
C LEU A 48 -7.54 1.75 -2.10
N GLY A 49 -8.58 0.99 -2.46
CA GLY A 49 -9.99 1.44 -2.36
C GLY A 49 -10.39 2.32 -3.56
N SER A 50 -11.61 2.23 -4.12
CA SER A 50 -12.97 2.29 -3.55
C SER A 50 -13.99 1.48 -4.40
N PRO A 51 -15.27 1.30 -3.99
CA PRO A 51 -16.25 0.38 -4.63
C PRO A 51 -16.59 0.67 -6.10
N ALA A 52 -16.29 1.87 -6.61
CA ALA A 52 -16.65 2.27 -7.97
C ALA A 52 -15.86 1.52 -9.07
N LEU A 53 -14.76 0.86 -8.72
CA LEU A 53 -14.00 -0.01 -9.63
C LEU A 53 -14.56 -1.44 -9.71
N HIS A 54 -15.61 -1.78 -8.94
CA HIS A 54 -15.98 -3.17 -8.72
C HIS A 54 -17.49 -3.40 -8.86
N ASP A 55 -17.89 -4.02 -9.97
CA ASP A 55 -19.28 -4.44 -10.25
C ASP A 55 -19.81 -5.50 -9.27
N SER A 56 -18.97 -6.10 -8.41
CA SER A 56 -19.41 -7.11 -7.44
C SER A 56 -18.57 -7.20 -6.16
N ALA A 57 -19.20 -7.65 -5.06
CA ALA A 57 -18.58 -7.89 -3.77
C ALA A 57 -17.52 -9.02 -3.76
N ALA A 58 -17.56 -9.93 -4.74
CA ALA A 58 -16.60 -11.04 -4.86
C ALA A 58 -15.25 -10.57 -5.43
N THR A 59 -15.28 -9.70 -6.44
CA THR A 59 -14.09 -8.97 -6.95
C THR A 59 -13.54 -7.95 -5.95
N LEU A 60 -14.39 -7.47 -5.03
CA LEU A 60 -14.04 -6.53 -3.96
C LEU A 60 -13.07 -7.13 -2.93
N LEU A 61 -13.13 -8.46 -2.73
CA LEU A 61 -12.33 -9.17 -1.74
C LEU A 61 -11.04 -9.76 -2.33
N SER A 62 -11.01 -10.16 -3.60
CA SER A 62 -9.79 -10.70 -4.24
C SER A 62 -8.82 -9.61 -4.70
N ASP A 63 -9.34 -8.59 -5.39
CA ASP A 63 -8.57 -7.50 -6.02
C ASP A 63 -8.39 -6.29 -5.10
N SER A 64 -8.83 -6.41 -3.85
CA SER A 64 -8.34 -5.52 -2.79
C SER A 64 -7.39 -6.24 -1.86
N TRP A 65 -7.39 -7.58 -1.81
CA TRP A 65 -6.52 -8.32 -0.91
C TRP A 65 -5.06 -8.25 -1.35
N VAL A 66 -4.76 -8.50 -2.62
CA VAL A 66 -3.38 -8.46 -3.13
C VAL A 66 -2.79 -7.06 -2.92
N GLU A 67 -3.55 -6.02 -3.25
CA GLU A 67 -3.16 -4.63 -3.15
C GLU A 67 -3.00 -4.18 -1.69
N ARG A 68 -3.89 -4.61 -0.80
CA ARG A 68 -3.76 -4.38 0.65
C ARG A 68 -2.53 -5.06 1.22
N VAL A 69 -2.31 -6.33 0.88
CA VAL A 69 -1.12 -7.09 1.31
C VAL A 69 0.14 -6.43 0.77
N SER A 70 0.16 -6.07 -0.51
CA SER A 70 1.27 -5.36 -1.14
C SER A 70 1.59 -4.04 -0.44
N PHE A 71 0.56 -3.27 -0.09
CA PHE A 71 0.74 -2.03 0.65
C PHE A 71 1.27 -2.26 2.07
N ILE A 72 0.72 -3.22 2.81
CA ILE A 72 1.19 -3.58 4.15
C ILE A 72 2.67 -3.99 4.11
N LEU A 73 3.06 -4.81 3.12
CA LEU A 73 4.45 -5.22 2.93
C LEU A 73 5.39 -4.03 2.66
N LEU A 74 4.98 -3.09 1.81
CA LEU A 74 5.76 -1.86 1.56
C LEU A 74 5.87 -0.98 2.80
N VAL A 75 4.79 -0.83 3.57
CA VAL A 75 4.82 -0.04 4.81
C VAL A 75 5.67 -0.71 5.90
N ASN A 76 5.61 -2.03 6.03
CA ASN A 76 6.49 -2.78 6.92
C ASN A 76 7.96 -2.63 6.50
N LYS A 77 8.24 -2.62 5.19
CA LYS A 77 9.59 -2.36 4.69
C LYS A 77 10.05 -0.94 5.01
N LEU A 78 9.18 0.06 4.85
CA LEU A 78 9.48 1.44 5.26
C LEU A 78 9.81 1.53 6.75
N MET A 79 9.04 0.87 7.61
CA MET A 79 9.29 0.79 9.05
C MET A 79 10.66 0.17 9.35
N GLU A 80 10.99 -0.94 8.70
CA GLU A 80 12.30 -1.61 8.84
C GLU A 80 13.45 -0.69 8.45
N LEU A 81 13.33 0.02 7.31
CA LEU A 81 14.34 0.97 6.84
C LEU A 81 14.49 2.19 7.76
N GLN A 82 13.44 2.55 8.50
CA GLN A 82 13.46 3.58 9.54
C GLN A 82 13.98 3.06 10.90
N GLY A 83 14.37 1.78 11.00
CA GLY A 83 14.88 1.17 12.23
C GLY A 83 13.79 0.81 13.25
N ARG A 84 12.52 0.75 12.85
CA ARG A 84 11.41 0.35 13.72
C ARG A 84 11.26 -1.17 13.74
N THR A 85 10.96 -1.71 14.92
CA THR A 85 10.72 -3.15 15.14
C THR A 85 9.25 -3.54 15.03
N GLU A 86 8.35 -2.56 15.04
CA GLU A 86 6.91 -2.74 14.87
C GLU A 86 6.61 -3.23 13.44
N ARG A 87 5.66 -4.16 13.31
CA ARG A 87 5.17 -4.64 12.02
C ARG A 87 3.66 -4.79 12.07
N PHE A 88 3.00 -4.34 11.01
CA PHE A 88 1.60 -4.66 10.78
C PHE A 88 1.49 -6.13 10.37
N ASP A 89 0.50 -6.82 10.93
CA ASP A 89 0.14 -8.15 10.46
C ASP A 89 -0.36 -8.06 9.02
N VAL A 90 0.03 -9.01 8.19
CA VAL A 90 -0.34 -9.09 6.77
C VAL A 90 -1.68 -9.81 6.59
N ASN A 91 -2.27 -10.31 7.69
CA ASN A 91 -3.53 -11.03 7.67
C ASN A 91 -4.70 -10.14 7.23
N CYS A 92 -5.69 -10.74 6.55
CA CYS A 92 -6.77 -10.05 5.82
C CYS A 92 -7.71 -9.23 6.72
N ASP A 93 -7.70 -9.49 8.02
CA ASP A 93 -8.56 -8.84 9.03
C ASP A 93 -8.03 -7.49 9.50
N LEU A 94 -6.90 -7.02 8.96
CA LEU A 94 -6.32 -5.76 9.38
C LEU A 94 -7.17 -4.56 8.96
N ASN A 95 -7.36 -3.61 9.89
CA ASN A 95 -7.89 -2.30 9.56
C ASN A 95 -6.83 -1.50 8.78
N ILE A 96 -6.89 -1.59 7.44
CA ILE A 96 -5.99 -0.89 6.51
C ILE A 96 -5.87 0.62 6.79
N THR A 97 -6.88 1.22 7.43
CA THR A 97 -6.89 2.62 7.86
C THR A 97 -5.68 2.98 8.73
N ASP A 98 -5.26 2.10 9.64
CA ASP A 98 -4.15 2.41 10.55
C ASP A 98 -2.80 2.35 9.83
N VAL A 99 -2.66 1.44 8.86
CA VAL A 99 -1.50 1.34 7.96
C VAL A 99 -1.38 2.58 7.10
N VAL A 100 -2.50 3.03 6.52
CA VAL A 100 -2.59 4.27 5.72
C VAL A 100 -2.20 5.50 6.55
N LYS A 101 -2.80 5.66 7.75
CA LYS A 101 -2.47 6.76 8.67
C LYS A 101 -0.98 6.78 9.02
N PHE A 102 -0.38 5.63 9.27
CA PHE A 102 1.05 5.53 9.53
C PHE A 102 1.87 5.97 8.32
N ALA A 103 1.59 5.44 7.13
CA ALA A 103 2.31 5.79 5.91
C ALA A 103 2.28 7.29 5.65
N ILE A 104 1.10 7.93 5.76
CA ILE A 104 0.94 9.39 5.62
C ILE A 104 1.80 10.14 6.64
N ARG A 105 1.82 9.70 7.91
CA ARG A 105 2.64 10.33 8.96
C ARG A 105 4.14 10.22 8.68
N CYS A 106 4.58 9.11 8.10
CA CYS A 106 5.99 8.89 7.79
C CYS A 106 6.46 9.63 6.53
N THR A 107 5.56 9.97 5.60
CA THR A 107 5.92 10.62 4.34
C THR A 107 5.55 12.09 4.24
N ARG A 108 4.68 12.61 5.13
CA ARG A 108 4.51 14.06 5.32
C ARG A 108 5.70 14.63 6.09
N LYS A 109 6.56 15.37 5.38
CA LYS A 109 7.53 16.30 5.98
C LYS A 109 6.83 17.50 6.62
#